data_AF-A0A9X0HLZ1-F1
#
_entry.id   AF-A0A9X0HLZ1-F1
#
_cell.length_a   1.000
_cell.length_b   1.000
_cell.length_c   1.000
_cell.angle_alpha   90.00
_cell.angle_beta   90.00
_cell.angle_gamma   90.00
#
_symmetry.space_group_name_H-M   'P 1'
#
loop_
_entity.id
_entity.type
_entity.pdbx_description
1 polymer ?
#
loop_
_entity_poly.entity_id
_entity_poly.type
_entity_poly.pdbx_seq_one_letter_code
_entity_poly.pdbx_strand_id
1 'polypeptide(L)'
;MRLNRSCLLLLVLLACAGIACTRTTPAVEVDALPPNRAKRAAPPVLNVPDLVGRNIDEVRKALGKPRETQALPLAAEPTAVQLRTSQAEEWTNTFDYQGATIVATFNAHTRKVRDLVLLGTNEDELMRRGNLDLVGDTYLVLPVPSPAEPSKIMGIRVLARK
;
A
#
# COMPACT_ATOMS: atom_id res chain seq x y z
N MET A 1 53.98 45.28 35.99
CA MET A 1 53.74 45.78 34.61
C MET A 1 54.96 45.51 33.75
N ARG A 2 54.88 44.52 32.86
CA ARG A 2 55.85 44.30 31.77
C ARG A 2 55.08 43.80 30.56
N LEU A 3 54.82 44.73 29.65
CA LEU A 3 54.36 44.52 28.28
C LEU A 3 55.55 43.92 27.51
N ASN A 4 55.42 42.78 26.81
CA ASN A 4 56.21 42.58 25.58
C ASN A 4 55.93 41.32 24.75
N ARG A 5 55.96 41.56 23.43
CA ARG A 5 56.55 40.73 22.37
C ARG A 5 55.81 39.53 21.78
N SER A 6 54.61 39.16 22.23
CA SER A 6 53.89 38.04 21.60
C SER A 6 53.01 38.42 20.40
N CYS A 7 52.87 39.72 20.08
CA CYS A 7 51.93 40.19 19.05
C CYS A 7 52.59 40.52 17.69
N LEU A 8 53.92 40.35 17.55
CA LEU A 8 54.67 40.76 16.35
C LEU A 8 55.43 39.62 15.64
N LEU A 9 55.07 38.37 15.93
CA LEU A 9 55.61 37.18 15.24
C LEU A 9 54.53 36.47 14.39
N LEU A 10 53.44 37.18 14.09
CA LEU A 10 52.30 36.65 13.32
C LEU A 10 52.36 36.96 11.82
N LEU A 11 53.48 37.47 11.28
CA LEU A 11 53.50 38.04 9.92
C LEU A 11 54.72 37.69 9.03
N VAL A 12 55.55 36.68 9.36
CA VAL A 12 56.78 36.38 8.57
C VAL A 12 56.93 34.93 8.07
N LEU A 13 56.03 34.00 8.40
CA LEU A 13 56.12 32.60 7.91
C LEU A 13 55.21 32.33 6.70
N LEU A 14 55.18 33.30 5.78
CA LEU A 14 54.53 33.20 4.47
C LEU A 14 55.60 33.16 3.37
N ALA A 15 56.32 32.04 3.22
CA ALA A 15 57.09 31.76 2.00
C ALA A 15 57.52 30.28 1.93
N CYS A 16 57.34 29.69 0.75
CA CYS A 16 57.99 28.46 0.25
C CYS A 16 57.42 27.10 0.71
N ALA A 17 56.41 26.62 -0.02
CA ALA A 17 56.32 25.21 -0.41
C ALA A 17 55.38 25.03 -1.62
N GLY A 18 55.85 25.45 -2.80
CA GLY A 18 55.30 25.01 -4.08
C GLY A 18 56.20 23.91 -4.65
N ILE A 19 55.73 22.66 -4.65
CA ILE A 19 56.17 21.61 -5.57
C ILE A 19 54.94 20.81 -5.98
N ALA A 20 54.76 20.73 -7.30
CA ALA A 20 53.73 20.00 -7.98
C ALA A 20 53.72 18.50 -7.62
N CYS A 21 52.53 17.96 -7.41
CA CYS A 21 52.21 16.57 -7.72
C CYS A 21 50.81 16.57 -8.33
N THR A 22 50.77 16.62 -9.66
CA THR A 22 49.63 16.25 -10.48
C THR A 22 49.17 14.83 -10.11
N ARG A 23 48.20 14.71 -9.21
CA ARG A 23 47.41 13.50 -9.07
C ARG A 23 46.21 13.63 -10.01
N THR A 24 46.44 13.18 -11.24
CA THR A 24 45.40 12.73 -12.16
C THR A 24 44.49 11.78 -11.41
N THR A 25 43.29 12.22 -11.03
CA THR A 25 42.22 11.28 -10.72
C THR A 25 41.85 10.62 -12.04
N PRO A 26 41.94 9.29 -12.19
CA PRO A 26 41.17 8.66 -13.25
C PRO A 26 39.72 9.05 -12.96
N ALA A 27 39.07 9.68 -13.96
CA ALA A 27 37.63 9.64 -14.01
C ALA A 27 37.27 8.16 -14.07
N VAL A 28 37.01 7.58 -12.90
CA VAL A 28 36.24 6.35 -12.83
C VAL A 28 34.86 6.81 -13.24
N GLU A 29 34.58 6.75 -14.54
CA GLU A 29 33.25 6.45 -15.03
C GLU A 29 32.89 5.11 -14.37
N VAL A 30 32.37 5.18 -13.15
CA VAL A 30 31.43 4.17 -12.70
C VAL A 30 30.29 4.38 -13.66
N ASP A 31 30.25 3.51 -14.67
CA ASP A 31 29.14 3.28 -15.55
C ASP A 31 27.88 3.61 -14.77
N ALA A 32 27.32 4.79 -15.05
CA ALA A 32 26.09 5.20 -14.42
C ALA A 32 25.09 4.18 -14.93
N LEU A 33 24.82 3.16 -14.11
CA LEU A 33 23.76 2.20 -14.34
C LEU A 33 22.59 3.01 -14.89
N PRO A 34 22.07 2.67 -16.08
CA PRO A 34 21.07 3.47 -16.76
C PRO A 34 20.02 3.84 -15.70
N PRO A 35 19.62 5.11 -15.58
CA PRO A 35 18.77 5.56 -14.48
C PRO A 35 17.65 4.56 -14.38
N ASN A 36 17.65 3.78 -13.29
CA ASN A 36 16.65 2.75 -13.06
C ASN A 36 15.34 3.51 -13.15
N ARG A 37 14.69 3.38 -14.31
CA ARG A 37 13.58 4.21 -14.72
C ARG A 37 12.57 4.01 -13.62
N ALA A 38 12.47 4.99 -12.70
CA ALA A 38 11.59 4.92 -11.56
C ALA A 38 10.25 4.49 -12.15
N LYS A 39 9.88 3.23 -11.91
CA LYS A 39 8.76 2.60 -12.61
C LYS A 39 7.58 3.42 -12.18
N ARG A 40 7.13 4.33 -13.06
CA ARG A 40 6.10 5.33 -12.76
C ARG A 40 5.00 4.57 -12.06
N ALA A 41 4.78 4.88 -10.78
CA ALA A 41 3.83 4.15 -9.96
C ALA A 41 2.50 4.16 -10.73
N ALA A 42 1.98 2.96 -11.03
CA ALA A 42 0.71 2.86 -11.70
C ALA A 42 -0.35 3.58 -10.84
N PRO A 43 -1.29 4.32 -11.45
CA PRO A 43 -2.35 4.97 -10.70
C PRO A 43 -3.11 3.93 -9.86
N PRO A 44 -3.73 4.34 -8.74
CA PRO A 44 -4.57 3.44 -7.96
C PRO A 44 -5.65 2.87 -8.87
N VAL A 45 -5.80 1.56 -8.79
CA VAL A 45 -6.72 0.78 -9.61
C VAL A 45 -8.12 0.86 -9.03
N LEU A 46 -8.21 1.01 -7.71
CA LEU A 46 -9.45 1.05 -6.94
C LEU A 46 -9.30 2.10 -5.83
N ASN A 47 -10.34 2.91 -5.61
CA ASN A 47 -10.42 3.76 -4.43
C ASN A 47 -11.15 3.02 -3.30
N VAL A 48 -10.44 2.19 -2.53
CA VAL A 48 -11.03 1.39 -1.45
C VAL A 48 -11.65 2.25 -0.35
N PRO A 49 -11.04 3.37 0.08
CA PRO A 49 -11.67 4.27 1.05
C PRO A 49 -13.09 4.69 0.67
N ASP A 50 -13.38 4.87 -0.61
CA ASP A 50 -14.73 5.22 -1.07
C ASP A 50 -15.73 4.07 -0.92
N LEU A 51 -15.30 2.82 -0.83
CA LEU A 51 -16.16 1.64 -0.72
C LEU A 51 -16.40 1.19 0.72
N VAL A 52 -15.49 1.53 1.63
CA VAL A 52 -15.58 1.15 3.04
C VAL A 52 -16.80 1.82 3.69
N GLY A 53 -17.57 1.04 4.45
CA GLY A 53 -18.79 1.51 5.12
C GLY A 53 -20.03 1.61 4.23
N ARG A 54 -19.91 1.36 2.92
CA ARG A 54 -21.04 1.28 2.00
C ARG A 54 -21.84 -0.01 2.18
N ASN A 55 -23.04 -0.04 1.60
CA ASN A 55 -23.79 -1.29 1.47
C ASN A 55 -23.30 -2.12 0.27
N ILE A 56 -23.64 -3.40 0.25
CA ILE A 56 -23.17 -4.33 -0.79
C ILE A 56 -23.67 -3.96 -2.20
N ASP A 57 -24.81 -3.30 -2.34
CA ASP A 57 -25.34 -2.88 -3.66
C ASP A 57 -24.53 -1.74 -4.26
N GLU A 58 -24.12 -0.78 -3.43
CA GLU A 58 -23.22 0.29 -3.84
C GLU A 58 -21.86 -0.25 -4.25
N VAL A 59 -21.34 -1.24 -3.50
CA VAL A 59 -20.09 -1.92 -3.85
C VAL A 59 -20.21 -2.65 -5.19
N ARG A 60 -21.31 -3.37 -5.44
CA ARG A 60 -21.55 -4.01 -6.75
C ARG A 60 -21.72 -3.01 -7.88
N LYS A 61 -22.32 -1.86 -7.62
CA LYS A 61 -22.41 -0.79 -8.62
C LYS A 61 -21.02 -0.27 -9.01
N ALA A 62 -20.10 -0.19 -8.05
CA ALA A 62 -18.73 0.25 -8.30
C ALA A 62 -17.84 -0.83 -8.92
N LEU A 63 -17.93 -2.08 -8.44
CA LEU A 63 -17.03 -3.18 -8.80
C LEU A 63 -17.58 -4.11 -9.89
N GLY A 64 -18.87 -4.02 -10.21
CA GLY A 64 -19.55 -4.91 -11.13
C GLY A 64 -20.22 -6.12 -10.46
N LYS A 65 -20.53 -7.13 -11.27
CA LYS A 65 -21.18 -8.35 -10.76
C LYS A 65 -20.16 -9.23 -10.04
N PRO A 66 -20.51 -9.84 -8.89
CA PRO A 66 -19.60 -10.71 -8.19
C PRO A 66 -19.44 -12.04 -8.94
N ARG A 67 -18.27 -12.67 -8.81
CA ARG A 67 -17.85 -13.89 -9.50
C ARG A 67 -18.83 -15.03 -9.28
N GLU A 68 -19.43 -15.12 -8.10
CA GLU A 68 -20.41 -16.16 -7.76
C GLU A 68 -21.62 -16.15 -8.72
N THR A 69 -22.00 -14.98 -9.27
CA THR A 69 -23.10 -14.89 -10.26
C THR A 69 -22.79 -15.58 -11.58
N GLN A 70 -21.51 -15.81 -11.91
CA GLN A 70 -21.10 -16.47 -13.14
C GLN A 70 -21.40 -17.98 -13.10
N ALA A 71 -21.24 -18.59 -11.91
CA ALA A 71 -21.55 -20.00 -11.71
C ALA A 71 -23.06 -20.21 -11.55
N LEU A 72 -23.70 -19.41 -10.70
CA LEU A 72 -25.11 -19.48 -10.36
C LEU A 72 -25.64 -18.06 -10.10
N PRO A 73 -26.62 -17.56 -10.86
CA PRO A 73 -27.10 -16.18 -10.71
C PRO A 73 -27.55 -15.80 -9.29
N LEU A 74 -28.02 -16.78 -8.51
CA LEU A 74 -28.49 -16.60 -7.14
C LEU A 74 -27.40 -16.77 -6.07
N ALA A 75 -26.16 -17.14 -6.40
CA ALA A 75 -25.11 -17.38 -5.40
C ALA A 75 -24.55 -16.08 -4.77
N ALA A 76 -24.82 -14.93 -5.39
CA ALA A 76 -24.39 -13.63 -4.86
C ALA A 76 -25.17 -13.15 -3.64
N GLU A 77 -26.34 -13.73 -3.38
CA GLU A 77 -27.24 -13.37 -2.30
C GLU A 77 -27.74 -14.63 -1.59
N PRO A 78 -27.95 -14.61 -0.27
CA PRO A 78 -28.72 -15.66 0.36
C PRO A 78 -30.18 -15.60 -0.08
N THR A 79 -30.78 -16.76 -0.28
CA THR A 79 -32.21 -16.90 -0.54
C THR A 79 -33.04 -16.48 0.68
N ALA A 80 -34.31 -16.15 0.47
CA ALA A 80 -35.22 -15.79 1.57
C ALA A 80 -35.39 -16.91 2.61
N VAL A 81 -35.26 -18.18 2.20
CA VAL A 81 -35.25 -19.32 3.12
C VAL A 81 -33.96 -19.33 3.92
N GLN A 82 -32.81 -19.15 3.28
CA GLN A 82 -31.52 -19.06 3.96
C GLN A 82 -31.50 -17.91 4.95
N LEU A 83 -31.97 -16.71 4.61
CA LEU A 83 -32.03 -15.59 5.58
C LEU A 83 -32.88 -15.89 6.82
N ARG A 84 -33.87 -16.81 6.73
CA ARG A 84 -34.72 -17.17 7.87
C ARG A 84 -34.12 -18.30 8.71
N THR A 85 -33.29 -19.16 8.12
CA THR A 85 -32.75 -20.36 8.76
C THR A 85 -31.26 -20.26 9.07
N SER A 86 -30.54 -19.38 8.38
CA SER A 86 -29.12 -19.19 8.56
C SER A 86 -28.87 -18.33 9.78
N GLN A 87 -28.16 -18.90 10.74
CA GLN A 87 -27.39 -18.11 11.72
C GLN A 87 -26.24 -17.34 11.04
N ALA A 88 -25.96 -17.63 9.76
CA ALA A 88 -24.97 -16.91 8.97
C ALA A 88 -25.48 -15.50 8.65
N GLU A 89 -25.26 -14.61 9.60
CA GLU A 89 -25.47 -13.17 9.46
C GLU A 89 -24.56 -12.58 8.36
N GLU A 90 -23.48 -13.28 8.02
CA GLU A 90 -22.44 -12.86 7.09
C GLU A 90 -22.50 -13.61 5.77
N TRP A 91 -22.36 -12.87 4.68
CA TRP A 91 -22.25 -13.39 3.32
C TRP A 91 -21.05 -12.77 2.61
N THR A 92 -20.54 -13.47 1.60
CA THR A 92 -19.33 -13.07 0.89
C THR A 92 -19.58 -12.94 -0.60
N ASN A 93 -19.02 -11.90 -1.22
CA ASN A 93 -19.01 -11.70 -2.66
C ASN A 93 -17.56 -11.48 -3.12
N THR A 94 -17.16 -12.18 -4.18
CA THR A 94 -15.83 -12.02 -4.78
C THR A 94 -15.96 -11.18 -6.04
N PHE A 95 -15.08 -10.21 -6.23
CA PHE A 95 -15.06 -9.32 -7.40
C PHE A 95 -13.70 -9.38 -8.08
N ASP A 96 -13.71 -9.36 -9.41
CA ASP A 96 -12.52 -9.13 -10.22
C ASP A 96 -12.65 -7.75 -10.85
N TYR A 97 -11.81 -6.82 -10.41
CA TYR A 97 -11.85 -5.43 -10.86
C TYR A 97 -10.47 -4.97 -11.27
N GLN A 98 -10.31 -4.66 -12.56
CA GLN A 98 -9.07 -4.12 -13.14
C GLN A 98 -7.80 -4.91 -12.74
N GLY A 99 -7.90 -6.25 -12.69
CA GLY A 99 -6.78 -7.13 -12.35
C GLY A 99 -6.46 -7.23 -10.86
N ALA A 100 -7.35 -6.76 -9.99
CA ALA A 100 -7.35 -7.06 -8.57
C ALA A 100 -8.54 -7.99 -8.23
N THR A 101 -8.32 -8.90 -7.27
CA THR A 101 -9.40 -9.71 -6.68
C THR A 101 -9.75 -9.14 -5.31
N ILE A 102 -11.03 -8.79 -5.14
CA ILE A 102 -11.57 -8.18 -3.93
C ILE A 102 -12.63 -9.11 -3.36
N VAL A 103 -12.55 -9.40 -2.06
CA VAL A 103 -13.56 -10.15 -1.33
C VAL A 103 -14.29 -9.20 -0.40
N ALA A 104 -15.59 -9.06 -0.56
CA ALA A 104 -16.42 -8.25 0.33
C ALA A 104 -17.23 -9.18 1.25
N THR A 105 -17.07 -9.02 2.56
CA THR A 105 -17.91 -9.67 3.56
C THR A 105 -18.92 -8.66 4.08
N PHE A 106 -20.20 -9.01 4.03
CA PHE A 106 -21.30 -8.13 4.41
C PHE A 106 -22.33 -8.85 5.26
N ASN A 107 -23.07 -8.08 6.04
CA ASN A 107 -24.20 -8.59 6.79
C ASN A 107 -25.40 -8.75 5.84
N ALA A 108 -25.94 -9.96 5.71
CA ALA A 108 -26.97 -10.24 4.73
C ALA A 108 -28.33 -9.58 5.01
N HIS A 109 -28.64 -9.31 6.29
CA HIS A 109 -29.88 -8.65 6.69
C HIS A 109 -29.81 -7.13 6.49
N THR A 110 -28.75 -6.51 6.99
CA THR A 110 -28.58 -5.04 6.97
C THR A 110 -27.94 -4.56 5.67
N ARG A 111 -27.40 -5.47 4.87
CA ARG A 111 -26.65 -5.23 3.63
C ARG A 111 -25.36 -4.43 3.83
N LYS A 112 -24.94 -4.17 5.08
CA LYS A 112 -23.75 -3.39 5.41
C LYS A 112 -22.49 -4.23 5.17
N VAL A 113 -21.55 -3.68 4.41
CA VAL A 113 -20.21 -4.28 4.26
C VAL A 113 -19.47 -4.16 5.59
N ARG A 114 -18.94 -5.28 6.08
CA ARG A 114 -18.14 -5.35 7.31
C ARG A 114 -16.68 -5.12 6.99
N ASP A 115 -16.19 -5.80 5.95
CA ASP A 115 -14.82 -5.63 5.48
C ASP A 115 -14.66 -5.92 3.98
N LEU A 116 -13.58 -5.38 3.44
CA LEU A 116 -13.08 -5.63 2.10
C LEU A 116 -11.68 -6.22 2.20
N VAL A 117 -11.41 -7.34 1.54
CA VAL A 117 -10.08 -7.94 1.46
C VAL A 117 -9.57 -7.84 0.04
N LEU A 118 -8.41 -7.21 -0.15
CA LEU A 118 -7.69 -7.21 -1.41
C LEU A 118 -6.67 -8.35 -1.38
N LEU A 119 -6.82 -9.31 -2.29
CA LEU A 119 -5.94 -10.48 -2.34
C LEU A 119 -4.64 -10.19 -3.07
N GLY A 120 -3.53 -10.66 -2.50
CA GLY A 120 -2.18 -10.53 -3.04
C GLY A 120 -1.11 -10.77 -1.99
N THR A 121 0.13 -10.95 -2.43
CA THR A 121 1.25 -11.32 -1.54
C THR A 121 2.20 -10.17 -1.23
N ASN A 122 1.96 -8.98 -1.80
CA ASN A 122 2.80 -7.79 -1.63
C ASN A 122 1.96 -6.65 -1.04
N GLU A 123 2.23 -6.30 0.22
CA GLU A 123 1.47 -5.30 0.97
C GLU A 123 1.52 -3.92 0.32
N ASP A 124 2.72 -3.42 0.00
CA ASP A 124 2.91 -2.10 -0.61
C ASP A 124 2.17 -1.97 -1.94
N GLU A 125 2.17 -3.03 -2.75
CA GLU A 125 1.42 -3.05 -4.00
C GLU A 125 -0.08 -2.98 -3.76
N LEU A 126 -0.59 -3.73 -2.77
CA LEU A 126 -2.01 -3.74 -2.42
C LEU A 126 -2.45 -2.39 -1.86
N MET A 127 -1.66 -1.78 -0.98
CA MET A 127 -1.90 -0.43 -0.44
C MET A 127 -2.02 0.59 -1.57
N ARG A 128 -1.05 0.62 -2.49
CA ARG A 128 -1.08 1.52 -3.64
C ARG A 128 -2.26 1.26 -4.58
N ARG A 129 -2.53 -0.01 -4.92
CA ARG A 129 -3.62 -0.37 -5.84
C ARG A 129 -4.99 0.00 -5.25
N GLY A 130 -5.14 -0.12 -3.94
CA GLY A 130 -6.36 0.20 -3.21
C GLY A 130 -6.51 1.68 -2.83
N ASN A 131 -5.56 2.55 -3.18
CA ASN A 131 -5.51 3.94 -2.72
C ASN A 131 -5.58 4.06 -1.19
N LEU A 132 -4.82 3.22 -0.50
CA LEU A 132 -4.82 3.11 0.95
C LEU A 132 -3.57 3.77 1.53
N ASP A 133 -3.77 4.38 2.69
CA ASP A 133 -2.74 4.89 3.58
C ASP A 133 -2.67 4.00 4.82
N LEU A 134 -1.48 3.90 5.41
CA LEU A 134 -1.28 3.14 6.66
C LEU A 134 -2.12 3.72 7.82
N VAL A 135 -2.41 5.03 7.77
CA VAL A 135 -3.19 5.76 8.76
C VAL A 135 -4.34 6.47 8.06
N GLY A 136 -5.45 5.76 7.90
CA GLY A 136 -6.73 6.34 7.45
C GLY A 136 -7.62 6.74 8.62
N ASP A 137 -8.28 7.89 8.50
CA ASP A 137 -9.22 8.40 9.52
C ASP A 137 -10.52 7.59 9.59
N THR A 138 -10.95 7.02 8.46
CA THR A 138 -12.24 6.33 8.32
C THR A 138 -12.12 4.81 8.23
N TYR A 139 -10.89 4.28 8.20
CA TYR A 139 -10.65 2.85 8.03
C TYR A 139 -9.41 2.34 8.76
N LEU A 140 -9.37 1.03 8.95
CA LEU A 140 -8.24 0.26 9.46
C LEU A 140 -7.78 -0.72 8.38
N VAL A 141 -6.47 -0.79 8.15
CA VAL A 141 -5.86 -1.81 7.30
C VAL A 141 -5.18 -2.85 8.18
N LEU A 142 -5.48 -4.13 7.94
CA LEU A 142 -4.90 -5.26 8.65
C LEU A 142 -4.35 -6.28 7.65
N PRO A 143 -3.12 -6.80 7.84
CA PRO A 143 -2.63 -7.89 7.00
C PRO A 143 -3.45 -9.17 7.23
N VAL A 144 -3.72 -9.90 6.16
CA VAL A 144 -4.35 -11.23 6.23
C VAL A 144 -3.25 -12.29 6.06
N PRO A 145 -2.87 -13.03 7.12
CA PRO A 145 -1.80 -14.00 7.04
C PRO A 145 -2.20 -15.21 6.20
N SER A 146 -1.22 -15.82 5.53
CA SER A 146 -1.40 -17.09 4.84
C SER A 146 -1.55 -18.23 5.85
N PRO A 147 -2.55 -19.11 5.72
CA PRO A 147 -2.70 -20.25 6.62
C PRO A 147 -1.61 -21.31 6.42
N ALA A 148 -1.01 -21.36 5.21
CA ALA A 148 0.09 -22.27 4.92
C ALA A 148 1.44 -21.75 5.44
N GLU A 149 1.62 -20.42 5.44
CA GLU A 149 2.86 -19.76 5.86
C GLU A 149 2.53 -18.46 6.62
N PRO A 150 2.33 -18.51 7.95
CA PRO A 150 1.85 -17.35 8.72
C PRO A 150 2.76 -16.12 8.71
N SER A 151 4.02 -16.27 8.32
CA SER A 151 4.97 -15.17 8.11
C SER A 151 4.77 -14.41 6.80
N LYS A 152 3.92 -14.92 5.91
CA LYS A 152 3.53 -14.28 4.63
C LYS A 152 2.09 -13.79 4.72
N ILE A 153 1.78 -12.76 3.96
CA ILE A 153 0.39 -12.30 3.77
C ILE A 153 -0.22 -12.91 2.50
N MET A 154 -1.53 -13.09 2.51
CA MET A 154 -2.34 -13.43 1.32
C MET A 154 -3.26 -12.29 0.88
N GLY A 155 -3.28 -11.20 1.63
CA GLY A 155 -4.00 -9.98 1.28
C GLY A 155 -3.95 -8.94 2.38
N ILE A 156 -4.66 -7.85 2.16
CA ILE A 156 -4.93 -6.82 3.17
C ILE A 156 -6.44 -6.70 3.37
N ARG A 157 -6.87 -6.67 4.63
CA ARG A 157 -8.26 -6.44 5.04
C ARG A 157 -8.41 -4.97 5.39
N VAL A 158 -9.48 -4.36 4.88
CA VAL A 158 -9.86 -2.98 5.16
C VAL A 158 -11.22 -2.97 5.85
N LEU A 159 -11.26 -2.36 7.03
CA LEU A 159 -12.43 -2.27 7.91
C LEU A 159 -12.82 -0.81 8.08
N ALA A 160 -14.12 -0.52 8.18
CA ALA A 160 -14.58 0.81 8.58
C ALA A 160 -14.21 1.09 10.06
N ARG A 161 -13.73 2.30 10.35
CA ARG A 161 -13.68 2.80 11.74
C ARG A 161 -15.08 3.24 12.16
N LYS A 162 -15.43 2.93 13.40
CA LYS A 162 -16.69 3.36 14.03
C LYS A 162 -16.50 4.66 14.78
#